data_AF-A0A9P6DWQ9-F1
#
_entry.id   AF-A0A9P6DWQ9-F1
#
_cell.length_a   1.000
_cell.length_b   1.000
_cell.length_c   1.000
_cell.angle_alpha   90.00
_cell.angle_beta   90.00
_cell.angle_gamma   90.00
#
_symmetry.space_group_name_H-M   'P 1'
#
loop_
_entity.id
_entity.type
_entity.pdbx_description
1 polymer ?
#
loop_
_entity_poly.entity_id
_entity_poly.type
_entity_poly.pdbx_seq_one_letter_code
_entity_poly.pdbx_strand_id
1 'polypeptide(L)'
;MPDKSTAILHQSTILVSLNNQKTDASTSGGRSRKRTLTLVNGGKVDLEQPINPPSAEVIEAMRLRILELEDQLSAHPPAKRAKTGTTGEASSSNAGSSGAMDKADQKRAVALSKAEEKKTKMQLKKIFDRLKKECKSPTCKFQGSSKTIKFDEVLEKSEFDTLFMGGVGTVIQPTPQNKPTSTVTIIRFHGAAQLEALFGGELKPLKGEKWSIGGGPSFAKSLKLGACDVDIDDLEISYSKNTMKATLKFEVSEVGGAARDFYGGMFNFHF
;
A
#
# COMPACT_ATOMS: atom_id res chain seq x y z
N MET A 1 -30.77 -39.80 41.27
CA MET A 1 -31.39 -39.23 40.06
C MET A 1 -30.57 -38.01 39.65
N PRO A 2 -29.55 -38.15 38.79
CA PRO A 2 -28.78 -37.01 38.32
C PRO A 2 -29.48 -36.34 37.12
N ASP A 3 -29.68 -35.03 37.23
CA ASP A 3 -30.27 -34.16 36.22
C ASP A 3 -29.37 -34.04 34.99
N LYS A 4 -29.93 -34.31 33.80
CA LYS A 4 -29.26 -34.13 32.52
C LYS A 4 -29.44 -32.69 32.07
N SER A 5 -28.44 -31.84 32.35
CA SER A 5 -28.36 -30.50 31.76
C SER A 5 -27.98 -30.58 30.28
N THR A 6 -28.96 -30.30 29.42
CA THR A 6 -28.82 -30.20 27.96
C THR A 6 -28.13 -28.88 27.62
N ALA A 7 -26.88 -28.93 27.16
CA ALA A 7 -26.18 -27.75 26.67
C ALA A 7 -26.71 -27.35 25.29
N ILE A 8 -27.39 -26.21 25.21
CA ILE A 8 -27.85 -25.60 23.96
C ILE A 8 -26.68 -24.81 23.36
N LEU A 9 -26.13 -25.31 22.26
CA LEU A 9 -25.08 -24.65 21.48
C LEU A 9 -25.71 -23.49 20.67
N HIS A 10 -25.57 -22.26 21.15
CA HIS A 10 -25.92 -21.06 20.40
C HIS A 10 -24.92 -20.86 19.25
N GLN A 11 -25.31 -21.21 18.02
CA GLN A 11 -24.61 -20.74 16.81
C GLN A 11 -24.87 -19.24 16.65
N SER A 12 -23.87 -18.43 16.98
CA SER A 12 -23.91 -16.99 16.72
C SER A 12 -23.60 -16.73 15.25
N THR A 13 -24.65 -16.41 14.49
CA THR A 13 -24.61 -16.00 13.08
C THR A 13 -23.69 -14.79 12.87
N ILE A 14 -22.75 -14.93 11.93
CA ILE A 14 -21.93 -13.84 11.40
C ILE A 14 -22.84 -12.92 10.58
N LEU A 15 -23.30 -11.82 11.18
CA LEU A 15 -24.02 -10.72 10.53
C LEU A 15 -23.28 -9.41 10.83
N VAL A 16 -22.12 -9.19 10.18
CA VAL A 16 -21.47 -7.87 10.19
C VAL A 16 -20.81 -7.60 8.84
N SER A 17 -21.24 -6.51 8.20
CA SER A 17 -20.62 -5.75 7.09
C SER A 17 -21.27 -5.86 5.71
N LEU A 18 -22.46 -5.27 5.55
CA LEU A 18 -22.96 -4.87 4.22
C LEU A 18 -23.63 -3.48 4.18
N ASN A 19 -23.41 -2.62 5.19
CA ASN A 19 -24.23 -1.41 5.35
C ASN A 19 -23.58 -0.05 5.02
N ASN A 20 -22.47 0.01 4.28
CA ASN A 20 -21.79 1.27 3.99
C ASN A 20 -21.48 1.51 2.50
N GLN A 21 -22.47 1.36 1.61
CA GLN A 21 -22.44 2.03 0.31
C GLN A 21 -23.83 2.57 -0.05
N LYS A 22 -24.12 3.78 0.43
CA LYS A 22 -25.22 4.59 -0.08
C LYS A 22 -24.64 5.82 -0.78
N THR A 23 -24.66 5.73 -2.11
CA THR A 23 -24.91 6.78 -3.10
C THR A 23 -24.13 8.09 -3.00
N ASP A 24 -23.18 8.29 -3.91
CA ASP A 24 -23.08 9.55 -4.64
C ASP A 24 -23.07 9.24 -6.14
N ALA A 25 -24.01 9.88 -6.84
CA ALA A 25 -24.31 9.66 -8.23
C ALA A 25 -23.29 10.37 -9.15
N SER A 26 -22.87 9.64 -10.19
CA SER A 26 -22.80 10.11 -11.58
C SER A 26 -22.14 11.47 -11.87
N THR A 27 -20.93 11.42 -12.45
CA THR A 27 -20.71 11.99 -13.79
C THR A 27 -19.59 11.23 -14.50
N SER A 28 -19.94 10.20 -15.28
CA SER A 28 -19.01 9.47 -16.14
C SER A 28 -19.27 9.81 -17.62
N GLY A 29 -18.34 10.52 -18.24
CA GLY A 29 -18.19 10.55 -19.69
C GLY A 29 -17.21 9.45 -20.13
N GLY A 30 -17.67 8.21 -20.17
CA GLY A 30 -16.85 7.08 -20.63
C GLY A 30 -17.73 5.87 -20.93
N ARG A 31 -17.77 5.45 -22.20
CA ARG A 31 -18.57 4.34 -22.72
C ARG A 31 -18.47 3.08 -21.84
N SER A 32 -19.44 2.88 -20.95
CA SER A 32 -19.62 1.61 -20.22
C SER A 32 -20.10 0.54 -21.20
N ARG A 33 -19.42 -0.61 -21.24
CA ARG A 33 -19.96 -1.81 -21.86
C ARG A 33 -20.98 -2.39 -20.88
N LYS A 34 -22.27 -2.28 -21.23
CA LYS A 34 -23.38 -2.89 -20.48
C LYS A 34 -23.08 -4.36 -20.16
N ARG A 35 -22.98 -4.70 -18.88
CA ARG A 35 -22.75 -6.07 -18.41
C ARG A 35 -24.10 -6.73 -18.14
N THR A 36 -24.69 -7.32 -19.17
CA THR A 36 -25.96 -8.05 -19.07
C THR A 36 -25.71 -9.55 -18.92
N LEU A 37 -26.38 -10.19 -17.95
CA LEU A 37 -26.39 -11.64 -17.75
C LEU A 37 -27.70 -12.21 -18.32
N THR A 38 -27.60 -13.23 -19.18
CA THR A 38 -28.77 -13.92 -19.75
C THR A 38 -29.14 -15.10 -18.86
N LEU A 39 -30.37 -15.12 -18.37
CA LEU A 39 -30.96 -16.20 -17.58
C LEU A 39 -31.48 -17.33 -18.48
N VAL A 40 -31.72 -18.50 -17.90
CA VAL A 40 -32.16 -19.73 -18.60
C VAL A 40 -33.55 -19.58 -19.23
N ASN A 41 -34.40 -18.69 -18.68
CA ASN A 41 -35.70 -18.32 -19.23
C ASN A 41 -35.60 -17.28 -20.37
N GLY A 42 -34.39 -16.90 -20.80
CA GLY A 42 -34.15 -15.87 -21.82
C GLY A 42 -34.21 -14.44 -21.30
N GLY A 43 -34.47 -14.23 -20.00
CA GLY A 43 -34.44 -12.92 -19.35
C GLY A 43 -33.03 -12.33 -19.32
N LYS A 44 -32.91 -11.00 -19.39
CA LYS A 44 -31.64 -10.29 -19.29
C LYS A 44 -31.61 -9.48 -18.00
N VAL A 45 -30.62 -9.73 -17.16
CA VAL A 45 -30.40 -9.01 -15.89
C VAL A 45 -29.23 -8.04 -16.07
N ASP A 46 -29.49 -6.76 -15.77
CA ASP A 46 -28.46 -5.71 -15.77
C ASP A 46 -27.70 -5.73 -14.45
N LEU A 47 -26.40 -5.99 -14.50
CA LEU A 47 -25.54 -6.11 -13.33
C LEU A 47 -25.10 -4.75 -12.76
N GLU A 48 -25.42 -3.64 -13.43
CA GLU A 48 -25.12 -2.29 -12.93
C GLU A 48 -26.14 -1.79 -11.89
N GLN A 49 -27.30 -2.44 -11.78
CA GLN A 49 -28.33 -2.09 -10.81
C GLN A 49 -28.21 -2.95 -9.54
N PRO A 50 -28.40 -2.38 -8.34
CA PRO A 50 -28.39 -3.14 -7.10
C PRO A 50 -29.55 -4.15 -7.09
N ILE A 51 -29.22 -5.43 -7.25
CA ILE A 51 -30.19 -6.52 -7.22
C ILE A 51 -30.55 -6.79 -5.76
N ASN A 52 -31.75 -6.41 -5.33
CA ASN A 52 -32.24 -6.70 -3.98
C ASN A 52 -33.74 -7.03 -3.96
N PRO A 53 -34.14 -8.22 -3.49
CA PRO A 53 -33.33 -9.43 -3.21
C PRO A 53 -33.00 -10.22 -4.49
N PRO A 54 -31.85 -10.93 -4.54
CA PRO A 54 -31.50 -11.78 -5.68
C PRO A 54 -32.50 -12.95 -5.82
N SER A 55 -33.06 -13.12 -7.01
CA SER A 55 -33.96 -14.24 -7.31
C SER A 55 -33.19 -15.57 -7.29
N ALA A 56 -33.89 -16.67 -6.99
CA ALA A 56 -33.30 -18.01 -6.98
C ALA A 56 -32.63 -18.36 -8.32
N GLU A 57 -33.20 -17.89 -9.43
CA GLU A 57 -32.65 -18.07 -10.78
C GLU A 57 -31.29 -17.39 -10.97
N VAL A 58 -31.11 -16.18 -10.42
CA VAL A 58 -29.83 -15.45 -10.49
C VAL A 58 -28.76 -16.21 -9.69
N ILE A 59 -29.13 -16.76 -8.55
CA ILE A 59 -28.23 -17.57 -7.71
C ILE A 59 -27.81 -18.85 -8.43
N GLU A 60 -28.75 -19.53 -9.09
CA GLU A 60 -28.47 -20.74 -9.86
C GLU A 60 -27.58 -20.45 -11.09
N ALA A 61 -27.85 -19.36 -11.82
CA ALA A 61 -27.04 -18.92 -12.93
C ALA A 61 -25.60 -18.55 -12.50
N MET A 62 -25.45 -17.89 -11.35
CA MET A 62 -24.13 -17.62 -10.76
C MET A 62 -23.41 -18.92 -10.38
N ARG A 63 -24.11 -19.90 -9.80
CA ARG A 63 -23.54 -21.20 -9.42
C ARG A 63 -23.03 -21.97 -10.64
N LEU A 64 -23.80 -22.02 -11.72
CA LEU A 64 -23.38 -22.66 -12.97
C LEU A 64 -22.15 -21.97 -13.58
N ARG A 65 -22.11 -20.63 -13.55
CA ARG A 65 -20.98 -19.88 -14.08
C ARG A 65 -19.70 -20.10 -13.28
N ILE A 66 -19.80 -20.26 -11.96
CA ILE A 66 -18.65 -20.60 -11.11
C ILE A 66 -18.12 -21.99 -11.47
N LEU A 67 -18.99 -22.99 -11.60
CA LEU A 67 -18.58 -24.35 -12.00
C LEU A 67 -17.90 -24.37 -13.37
N GLU A 68 -18.42 -23.63 -14.35
CA GLU A 68 -17.78 -23.51 -15.67
C GLU A 68 -16.38 -22.86 -15.60
N LEU A 69 -16.21 -21.84 -14.76
CA LEU A 69 -14.91 -21.20 -14.54
C LEU A 69 -13.92 -22.12 -13.81
N GLU A 70 -14.39 -22.92 -12.86
CA GLU A 70 -13.59 -23.94 -12.18
C GLU A 70 -13.14 -25.02 -13.16
N ASP A 71 -14.01 -25.43 -14.09
CA ASP A 71 -13.67 -26.42 -15.12
C ASP A 71 -12.69 -25.86 -16.16
N GLN A 72 -12.80 -24.58 -16.53
CA GLN A 72 -11.80 -23.90 -17.37
C GLN A 72 -10.44 -23.77 -16.67
N LEU A 73 -10.44 -23.53 -15.36
CA LEU A 73 -9.22 -23.50 -14.54
C LEU A 73 -8.60 -24.89 -14.38
N SER A 74 -9.41 -25.95 -14.32
CA SER A 74 -8.95 -27.34 -14.23
C SER A 74 -8.37 -27.84 -15.56
N ALA A 75 -9.00 -27.45 -16.69
CA ALA A 75 -8.60 -27.83 -18.04
C ALA A 75 -7.32 -27.15 -18.55
N HIS A 76 -6.96 -26.00 -17.97
CA HIS A 76 -5.69 -25.33 -18.22
C HIS A 76 -4.72 -25.57 -17.05
N PRO A 77 -3.96 -26.69 -17.04
CA PRO A 77 -2.92 -26.88 -16.04
C PRO A 77 -1.94 -25.70 -16.11
N PRO A 78 -1.62 -25.04 -14.98
CA PRO A 78 -0.71 -23.91 -14.97
C PRO A 78 0.60 -24.34 -15.64
N ALA A 79 1.00 -23.57 -16.67
CA ALA A 79 2.20 -23.82 -17.44
C ALA A 79 3.36 -24.17 -16.50
N LYS A 80 3.83 -25.42 -16.65
CA LYS A 80 4.76 -26.12 -15.76
C LYS A 80 5.82 -25.18 -15.16
N ARG A 81 5.64 -24.82 -13.89
CA ARG A 81 6.70 -24.28 -13.05
C ARG A 81 7.69 -25.43 -12.84
N ALA A 82 8.89 -25.31 -13.41
CA ALA A 82 9.93 -26.32 -13.33
C ALA A 82 10.20 -26.70 -11.87
N LYS A 83 10.04 -27.98 -11.59
CA LYS A 83 10.25 -28.63 -10.29
C LYS A 83 11.72 -29.01 -10.21
N THR A 84 12.50 -28.31 -9.40
CA THR A 84 13.83 -28.77 -8.98
C THR A 84 13.77 -29.01 -7.47
N GLY A 85 13.76 -30.28 -7.10
CA GLY A 85 14.03 -30.71 -5.74
C GLY A 85 15.24 -31.63 -5.78
N THR A 86 16.19 -31.40 -4.88
CA THR A 86 17.10 -32.45 -4.41
C THR A 86 17.51 -32.17 -2.96
N THR A 87 17.27 -33.18 -2.14
CA THR A 87 17.61 -33.41 -0.74
C THR A 87 19.12 -33.63 -0.55
N GLY A 88 19.65 -33.32 0.64
CA GLY A 88 20.72 -34.12 1.26
C GLY A 88 22.14 -33.52 1.31
N GLU A 89 22.51 -33.05 2.51
CA GLU A 89 23.77 -33.21 3.26
C GLU A 89 25.16 -33.37 2.59
N ALA A 90 26.08 -32.55 3.16
CA ALA A 90 27.47 -32.83 3.54
C ALA A 90 28.62 -32.85 2.50
N SER A 91 29.54 -31.90 2.78
CA SER A 91 31.01 -32.00 2.70
C SER A 91 31.77 -31.78 1.39
N SER A 92 32.71 -30.83 1.52
CA SER A 92 34.05 -30.71 0.94
C SER A 92 34.25 -30.26 -0.52
N SER A 93 34.94 -29.12 -0.61
CA SER A 93 35.96 -28.70 -1.57
C SER A 93 36.14 -29.50 -2.86
N ASN A 94 35.99 -28.85 -4.02
CA ASN A 94 37.13 -28.72 -4.95
C ASN A 94 36.93 -27.63 -6.01
N ALA A 95 38.05 -27.11 -6.48
CA ALA A 95 38.19 -26.02 -7.43
C ALA A 95 37.85 -26.40 -8.88
N GLY A 96 37.46 -25.38 -9.66
CA GLY A 96 37.79 -25.25 -11.08
C GLY A 96 36.89 -25.98 -12.08
N SER A 97 35.95 -25.26 -12.70
CA SER A 97 35.60 -25.49 -14.11
C SER A 97 34.90 -24.27 -14.69
N SER A 98 35.56 -23.62 -15.63
CA SER A 98 35.01 -22.60 -16.53
C SER A 98 34.03 -23.25 -17.50
N GLY A 99 32.74 -23.25 -17.16
CA GLY A 99 31.65 -23.67 -18.03
C GLY A 99 30.99 -22.45 -18.68
N ALA A 100 31.02 -22.40 -20.01
CA ALA A 100 30.33 -21.41 -20.81
C ALA A 100 28.82 -21.39 -20.48
N MET A 101 28.37 -20.31 -19.85
CA MET A 101 26.95 -20.06 -19.58
C MET A 101 26.23 -19.68 -20.89
N ASP A 102 25.15 -20.39 -21.14
CA ASP A 102 24.27 -20.27 -22.30
C ASP A 102 23.67 -18.84 -22.40
N LYS A 103 23.85 -18.18 -23.55
CA LYS A 103 23.47 -16.77 -23.80
C LYS A 103 21.95 -16.53 -23.82
N ALA A 104 21.13 -17.58 -23.74
CA ALA A 104 19.67 -17.48 -23.81
C ALA A 104 19.02 -17.10 -22.48
N ASP A 105 19.55 -17.54 -21.33
CA ASP A 105 18.96 -17.25 -20.02
C ASP A 105 19.25 -15.82 -19.52
N GLN A 106 20.41 -15.24 -19.90
CA GLN A 106 20.72 -13.83 -19.60
C GLN A 106 19.72 -12.86 -20.25
N LYS A 107 19.19 -13.18 -21.43
CA LYS A 107 18.26 -12.30 -22.15
C LYS A 107 16.86 -12.31 -21.54
N ARG A 108 16.46 -13.40 -20.87
CA ARG A 108 15.16 -13.53 -20.19
C ARG A 108 15.14 -12.88 -18.81
N ALA A 109 16.25 -12.95 -18.07
CA ALA A 109 16.42 -12.24 -16.81
C ALA A 109 16.39 -10.71 -16.97
N VAL A 110 16.93 -10.18 -18.08
CA VAL A 110 16.93 -8.74 -18.40
C VAL A 110 15.56 -8.22 -18.88
N ALA A 111 14.70 -9.09 -19.40
CA ALA A 111 13.36 -8.69 -19.86
C ALA A 111 12.32 -8.65 -18.72
N LEU A 112 12.44 -9.55 -17.75
CA LEU A 112 11.59 -9.57 -16.54
C LEU A 112 11.83 -8.34 -15.66
N SER A 113 13.09 -7.91 -15.53
CA SER A 113 13.44 -6.74 -14.71
C SER A 113 12.78 -5.44 -15.20
N LYS A 114 12.66 -5.24 -16.52
CA LYS A 114 12.04 -4.02 -17.07
C LYS A 114 10.53 -3.93 -16.83
N ALA A 115 9.82 -5.06 -16.77
CA ALA A 115 8.39 -5.06 -16.49
C ALA A 115 8.11 -4.79 -15.01
N GLU A 116 8.88 -5.40 -14.13
CA GLU A 116 8.80 -5.19 -12.68
C GLU A 116 9.19 -3.75 -12.32
N GLU A 117 10.25 -3.20 -12.92
CA GLU A 117 10.67 -1.82 -12.68
C GLU A 117 9.59 -0.79 -13.03
N LYS A 118 8.83 -1.00 -14.12
CA LYS A 118 7.68 -0.15 -14.46
C LYS A 118 6.57 -0.23 -13.43
N LYS A 119 6.28 -1.43 -12.92
CA LYS A 119 5.26 -1.64 -11.89
C LYS A 119 5.67 -0.98 -10.57
N THR A 120 6.92 -1.18 -10.16
CA THR A 120 7.54 -0.54 -8.98
C THR A 120 7.46 0.98 -9.08
N LYS A 121 7.87 1.55 -10.23
CA LYS A 121 7.81 2.99 -10.47
C LYS A 121 6.38 3.53 -10.41
N MET A 122 5.41 2.81 -10.99
CA MET A 122 4.00 3.21 -10.93
C MET A 122 3.46 3.18 -9.48
N GLN A 123 3.86 2.19 -8.69
CA GLN A 123 3.44 2.06 -7.29
C GLN A 123 4.06 3.17 -6.42
N LEU A 124 5.35 3.47 -6.59
CA LEU A 124 6.01 4.59 -5.91
C LEU A 124 5.38 5.93 -6.30
N LYS A 125 5.07 6.12 -7.58
CA LYS A 125 4.34 7.30 -8.05
C LYS A 125 2.98 7.41 -7.38
N LYS A 126 2.22 6.32 -7.24
CA LYS A 126 0.92 6.29 -6.56
C LYS A 126 1.05 6.69 -5.09
N ILE A 127 2.04 6.16 -4.39
CA ILE A 127 2.36 6.51 -3.00
C ILE A 127 2.69 8.00 -2.89
N PHE A 128 3.53 8.51 -3.80
CA PHE A 128 3.96 9.90 -3.81
C PHE A 128 2.81 10.88 -4.14
N ASP A 129 1.97 10.54 -5.11
CA ASP A 129 0.77 11.32 -5.44
C ASP A 129 -0.23 11.35 -4.27
N ARG A 130 -0.32 10.27 -3.50
CA ARG A 130 -1.13 10.23 -2.26
C ARG A 130 -0.53 11.14 -1.19
N LEU A 131 0.78 11.06 -0.94
CA LEU A 131 1.48 11.97 -0.02
C LEU A 131 1.26 13.44 -0.42
N LYS A 132 1.38 13.78 -1.70
CA LYS A 132 1.10 15.13 -2.22
C LYS A 132 -0.31 15.63 -1.89
N LYS A 133 -1.31 14.76 -1.96
CA LYS A 133 -2.70 15.10 -1.61
C LYS A 133 -2.83 15.31 -0.10
N GLU A 134 -2.21 14.46 0.71
CA GLU A 134 -2.22 14.58 2.16
C GLU A 134 -1.51 15.85 2.65
N CYS A 135 -0.37 16.24 2.04
CA CYS A 135 0.31 17.51 2.37
C CYS A 135 -0.55 18.76 2.09
N LYS A 136 -1.49 18.67 1.15
CA LYS A 136 -2.42 19.76 0.80
C LYS A 136 -3.76 19.65 1.52
N SER A 137 -3.94 18.62 2.34
CA SER A 137 -5.17 18.42 3.08
C SER A 137 -5.33 19.52 4.14
N PRO A 138 -6.57 19.97 4.44
CA PRO A 138 -6.82 20.97 5.48
C PRO A 138 -6.48 20.47 6.90
N THR A 139 -6.29 19.15 7.05
CA THR A 139 -5.86 18.51 8.30
C THR A 139 -4.34 18.61 8.49
N CYS A 140 -3.55 18.75 7.41
CA CYS A 140 -2.10 18.92 7.45
C CYS A 140 -1.73 20.41 7.49
N LYS A 141 -1.74 21.02 8.68
CA LYS A 141 -1.43 22.44 8.87
C LYS A 141 0.05 22.65 9.19
N PHE A 142 0.81 23.21 8.26
CA PHE A 142 2.22 23.56 8.50
C PHE A 142 2.30 24.88 9.27
N GLN A 143 2.90 24.81 10.47
CA GLN A 143 3.02 25.90 11.45
C GLN A 143 4.44 25.92 12.04
N GLY A 144 5.47 25.68 11.21
CA GLY A 144 6.86 25.56 11.63
C GLY A 144 7.25 24.24 12.35
N SER A 145 6.31 23.35 12.64
CA SER A 145 6.60 22.02 13.20
C SER A 145 6.51 20.92 12.15
N SER A 146 7.36 19.89 12.28
CA SER A 146 7.24 18.67 11.48
C SER A 146 5.89 17.99 11.72
N LYS A 147 5.31 17.45 10.65
CA LYS A 147 4.03 16.75 10.65
C LYS A 147 4.24 15.30 10.26
N THR A 148 3.50 14.42 10.92
CA THR A 148 3.44 13.01 10.55
C THR A 148 2.24 12.76 9.65
N ILE A 149 2.47 12.27 8.45
CA ILE A 149 1.44 11.80 7.53
C ILE A 149 1.51 10.27 7.50
N LYS A 150 0.38 9.62 7.79
CA LYS A 150 0.30 8.16 7.86
C LYS A 150 -0.81 7.64 6.97
N PHE A 151 -0.50 6.67 6.13
CA PHE A 151 -1.52 5.95 5.38
C PHE A 151 -1.14 4.50 5.11
N ASP A 152 -2.17 3.67 4.91
CA ASP A 152 -2.04 2.24 4.66
C ASP A 152 -2.21 1.94 3.16
N GLU A 153 -1.40 1.02 2.65
CA GLU A 153 -1.47 0.47 1.31
C GLU A 153 -1.47 -1.06 1.39
N VAL A 154 -2.26 -1.72 0.56
CA VAL A 154 -2.24 -3.19 0.44
C VAL A 154 -1.20 -3.53 -0.62
N LEU A 155 -0.19 -4.31 -0.23
CA LEU A 155 0.93 -4.70 -1.07
C LEU A 155 1.17 -6.20 -0.92
N GLU A 156 1.42 -6.89 -2.03
CA GLU A 156 1.88 -8.26 -1.95
C GLU A 156 3.30 -8.30 -1.36
N LYS A 157 3.67 -9.40 -0.71
CA LYS A 157 5.00 -9.55 -0.13
C LYS A 157 6.11 -9.38 -1.19
N SER A 158 5.92 -9.98 -2.37
CA SER A 158 6.85 -9.87 -3.49
C SER A 158 7.05 -8.42 -3.95
N GLU A 159 5.97 -7.64 -4.01
CA GLU A 159 6.00 -6.22 -4.35
C GLU A 159 6.70 -5.41 -3.26
N PHE A 160 6.38 -5.66 -1.99
CA PHE A 160 7.02 -5.00 -0.85
C PHE A 160 8.53 -5.25 -0.81
N ASP A 161 8.95 -6.50 -0.98
CA ASP A 161 10.37 -6.88 -0.96
C ASP A 161 11.12 -6.18 -2.11
N THR A 162 10.52 -6.14 -3.31
CA THR A 162 11.09 -5.46 -4.49
C THR A 162 11.19 -3.95 -4.30
N LEU A 163 10.17 -3.33 -3.70
CA LEU A 163 10.10 -1.88 -3.50
C LEU A 163 11.04 -1.37 -2.42
N PHE A 164 11.12 -2.08 -1.29
CA PHE A 164 11.71 -1.51 -0.07
C PHE A 164 12.87 -2.32 0.50
N MET A 165 12.93 -3.64 0.28
CA MET A 165 14.05 -4.45 0.80
C MET A 165 15.27 -4.43 -0.12
N GLY A 166 15.09 -4.19 -1.42
CA GLY A 166 16.21 -4.01 -2.36
C GLY A 166 16.91 -2.65 -2.29
N GLY A 167 16.47 -1.75 -1.40
CA GLY A 167 16.92 -0.35 -1.33
C GLY A 167 17.92 -0.03 -0.21
N VAL A 168 18.25 1.26 -0.09
CA VAL A 168 19.23 1.83 0.88
C VAL A 168 18.63 2.00 2.30
N GLY A 169 17.41 1.53 2.53
CA GLY A 169 16.73 1.67 3.81
C GLY A 169 17.36 0.83 4.92
N THR A 170 17.26 1.28 6.16
CA THR A 170 17.71 0.52 7.33
C THR A 170 16.57 -0.35 7.84
N VAL A 171 16.76 -1.67 7.83
CA VAL A 171 15.80 -2.63 8.39
C VAL A 171 15.93 -2.64 9.91
N ILE A 172 14.87 -2.21 10.60
CA ILE A 172 14.80 -2.17 12.07
C ILE A 172 14.35 -3.52 12.62
N GLN A 173 13.35 -4.13 11.95
CA GLN A 173 12.78 -5.43 12.31
C GLN A 173 12.34 -6.17 11.04
N PRO A 174 12.43 -7.51 10.99
CA PRO A 174 13.09 -8.38 11.96
C PRO A 174 14.61 -8.27 11.86
N THR A 175 15.32 -8.22 12.99
CA THR A 175 16.78 -8.38 13.04
C THR A 175 17.13 -9.54 13.97
N PRO A 176 18.29 -10.21 13.80
CA PRO A 176 18.67 -11.34 14.66
C PRO A 176 18.66 -10.98 16.15
N GLN A 177 18.99 -9.72 16.46
CA GLN A 177 19.03 -9.19 17.82
C GLN A 177 17.69 -8.61 18.30
N ASN A 178 16.79 -8.19 17.40
CA ASN A 178 15.51 -7.57 17.75
C ASN A 178 14.34 -8.24 17.02
N LYS A 179 13.60 -9.06 17.77
CA LYS A 179 12.38 -9.77 17.31
C LYS A 179 12.61 -10.55 15.99
N PRO A 180 13.47 -11.58 15.99
CA PRO A 180 13.82 -12.34 14.78
C PRO A 180 12.63 -13.06 14.13
N THR A 181 11.59 -13.38 14.92
CA THR A 181 10.37 -14.06 14.47
C THR A 181 9.22 -13.09 14.16
N SER A 182 9.50 -11.78 14.10
CA SER A 182 8.47 -10.78 13.83
C SER A 182 7.79 -11.03 12.48
N THR A 183 6.47 -11.06 12.49
CA THR A 183 5.64 -11.05 11.27
C THR A 183 5.56 -9.67 10.62
N VAL A 184 6.06 -8.65 11.32
CA VAL A 184 6.10 -7.26 10.88
C VAL A 184 7.52 -6.89 10.52
N THR A 185 7.70 -6.39 9.30
CA THR A 185 8.96 -5.83 8.79
C THR A 185 8.89 -4.31 8.87
N ILE A 186 9.86 -3.68 9.53
CA ILE A 186 9.94 -2.23 9.67
C ILE A 186 11.24 -1.76 9.01
N ILE A 187 11.11 -0.86 8.04
CA ILE A 187 12.23 -0.27 7.30
C ILE A 187 12.14 1.24 7.47
N ARG A 188 13.28 1.86 7.75
CA ARG A 188 13.38 3.31 7.93
C ARG A 188 14.33 3.91 6.91
N PHE A 189 13.89 4.98 6.28
CA PHE A 189 14.66 5.78 5.35
C PHE A 189 14.87 7.15 5.98
N HIS A 190 16.12 7.47 6.30
CA HIS A 190 16.48 8.72 6.95
C HIS A 190 17.36 9.56 6.01
N GLY A 191 16.95 10.80 5.80
CA GLY A 191 17.69 11.78 5.00
C GLY A 191 17.43 11.71 3.49
N ALA A 192 17.74 12.82 2.83
CA ALA A 192 17.42 13.05 1.42
C ALA A 192 18.02 12.01 0.47
N ALA A 193 19.24 11.55 0.70
CA ALA A 193 19.90 10.59 -0.19
C ALA A 193 19.20 9.22 -0.25
N GLN A 194 18.70 8.73 0.89
CA GLN A 194 17.98 7.45 0.94
C GLN A 194 16.60 7.58 0.29
N LEU A 195 15.93 8.72 0.50
CA LEU A 195 14.65 9.03 -0.12
C LEU A 195 14.77 9.25 -1.63
N GLU A 196 15.83 9.92 -2.08
CA GLU A 196 16.15 10.08 -3.50
C GLU A 196 16.50 8.74 -4.15
N ALA A 197 17.21 7.84 -3.47
CA ALA A 197 17.43 6.49 -3.97
C ALA A 197 16.13 5.67 -4.10
N LEU A 198 15.18 5.88 -3.17
CA LEU A 198 13.89 5.17 -3.18
C LEU A 198 12.93 5.70 -4.25
N PHE A 199 12.72 7.02 -4.29
CA PHE A 199 11.77 7.65 -5.23
C PHE A 199 12.41 8.01 -6.58
N GLY A 200 13.74 8.03 -6.66
CA GLY A 200 14.48 8.46 -7.83
C GLY A 200 14.09 9.88 -8.26
N GLY A 201 14.09 10.10 -9.58
CA GLY A 201 13.64 11.36 -10.19
C GLY A 201 12.15 11.66 -10.07
N GLU A 202 11.35 10.84 -9.35
CA GLU A 202 9.94 11.16 -9.07
C GLU A 202 9.77 12.08 -7.86
N LEU A 203 10.84 12.33 -7.09
CA LEU A 203 10.86 13.24 -5.94
C LEU A 203 10.76 14.71 -6.40
N LYS A 204 9.58 15.11 -6.88
CA LYS A 204 9.28 16.51 -7.20
C LYS A 204 9.05 17.30 -5.90
N PRO A 205 9.39 18.59 -5.83
CA PRO A 205 9.12 19.42 -4.66
C PRO A 205 7.66 19.26 -4.17
N LEU A 206 7.49 18.98 -2.88
CA LEU A 206 6.16 18.92 -2.28
C LEU A 206 5.70 20.32 -1.90
N LYS A 207 4.40 20.56 -2.06
CA LYS A 207 3.75 21.81 -1.67
C LYS A 207 2.69 21.48 -0.62
N GLY A 208 2.73 22.19 0.51
CA GLY A 208 1.73 22.14 1.57
C GLY A 208 1.00 23.47 1.72
N GLU A 209 0.16 23.56 2.76
CA GLU A 209 -0.51 24.80 3.15
C GLU A 209 0.06 25.31 4.47
N LYS A 210 0.57 26.55 4.46
CA LYS A 210 1.03 27.25 5.65
C LYS A 210 -0.15 27.84 6.40
N TRP A 211 -0.16 27.65 7.71
CA TRP A 211 -1.17 28.21 8.60
C TRP A 211 -0.52 29.09 9.66
N SER A 212 -1.21 30.13 10.10
CA SER A 212 -0.81 30.86 11.28
C SER A 212 -1.03 29.99 12.52
N ILE A 213 -0.15 30.14 13.52
CA ILE A 213 -0.39 29.60 14.85
C ILE A 213 -1.56 30.41 15.43
N GLY A 214 -2.71 29.75 15.55
CA GLY A 214 -3.87 30.33 16.22
C GLY A 214 -3.78 30.08 17.72
N GLY A 215 -4.54 30.84 18.50
CA GLY A 215 -4.53 30.75 19.97
C GLY A 215 -3.66 31.80 20.66
N GLY A 216 -3.97 32.03 21.95
CA GLY A 216 -3.36 33.07 22.80
C GLY A 216 -3.77 34.50 22.43
N PRO A 217 -3.79 35.41 23.42
CA PRO A 217 -4.96 35.88 24.19
C PRO A 217 -6.26 36.21 23.41
N SER A 218 -6.23 36.22 22.09
CA SER A 218 -7.33 36.63 21.21
C SER A 218 -8.29 35.51 20.80
N PHE A 219 -8.01 34.24 21.17
CA PHE A 219 -8.75 33.06 20.71
C PHE A 219 -8.96 33.01 19.17
N ALA A 220 -8.09 33.68 18.41
CA ALA A 220 -8.19 33.73 16.97
C ALA A 220 -7.97 32.35 16.36
N LYS A 221 -8.85 31.98 15.42
CA LYS A 221 -8.69 30.76 14.62
C LYS A 221 -7.45 30.88 13.75
N SER A 222 -6.73 29.77 13.56
CA SER A 222 -5.64 29.70 12.57
C SER A 222 -6.15 30.13 11.20
N LEU A 223 -5.38 31.00 10.55
CA LEU A 223 -5.64 31.50 9.20
C LEU A 223 -4.69 30.83 8.23
N LYS A 224 -5.19 30.50 7.03
CA LYS A 224 -4.37 29.97 5.95
C LYS A 224 -3.53 31.11 5.37
N LEU A 225 -2.21 31.01 5.48
CA LEU A 225 -1.27 32.04 5.05
C LEU A 225 -0.88 31.89 3.58
N GLY A 226 -0.94 30.67 3.03
CA GLY A 226 -0.61 30.41 1.63
C GLY A 226 -0.04 29.02 1.40
N ALA A 227 0.57 28.81 0.24
CA ALA A 227 1.32 27.59 -0.05
C ALA A 227 2.74 27.68 0.52
N CYS A 228 3.27 26.56 1.01
CA CYS A 228 4.67 26.45 1.43
C CYS A 228 5.34 25.26 0.73
N ASP A 229 6.66 25.33 0.63
CA ASP A 229 7.48 24.17 0.26
C ASP A 229 7.63 23.23 1.45
N VAL A 230 7.61 21.94 1.15
CA VAL A 230 7.65 20.87 2.15
C VAL A 230 8.71 19.86 1.75
N ASP A 231 9.56 19.47 2.70
CA ASP A 231 10.53 18.40 2.54
C ASP A 231 10.12 17.18 3.38
N ILE A 232 10.60 16.01 2.96
CA ILE A 232 10.43 14.75 3.69
C ILE A 232 11.69 14.53 4.51
N ASP A 233 11.56 14.48 5.83
CA ASP A 233 12.67 14.28 6.75
C ASP A 233 12.97 12.77 6.94
N ASP A 234 11.91 11.99 7.19
CA ASP A 234 11.97 10.57 7.53
C ASP A 234 10.79 9.81 6.90
N LEU A 235 11.03 8.57 6.49
CA LEU A 235 10.01 7.63 6.06
C LEU A 235 10.19 6.31 6.81
N GLU A 236 9.20 5.95 7.62
CA GLU A 236 9.10 4.64 8.24
C GLU A 236 8.00 3.82 7.57
N ILE A 237 8.35 2.59 7.17
CA ILE A 237 7.43 1.66 6.50
C ILE A 237 7.30 0.43 7.39
N SER A 238 6.07 0.13 7.78
CA SER A 238 5.73 -1.05 8.59
C SER A 238 4.86 -2.00 7.76
N TYR A 239 5.39 -3.16 7.41
CA TYR A 239 4.67 -4.17 6.63
C TYR A 239 4.32 -5.38 7.47
N SER A 240 3.03 -5.72 7.51
CA SER A 240 2.53 -6.91 8.18
C SER A 240 2.29 -8.02 7.17
N LYS A 241 3.02 -9.14 7.32
CA LYS A 241 2.86 -10.33 6.46
C LYS A 241 1.45 -10.93 6.55
N ASN A 242 0.81 -10.83 7.72
CA ASN A 242 -0.49 -11.46 7.98
C ASN A 242 -1.63 -10.72 7.27
N THR A 243 -1.55 -9.39 7.20
CA THR A 243 -2.60 -8.55 6.62
C THR A 243 -2.26 -8.06 5.21
N MET A 244 -1.05 -8.38 4.70
CA MET A 244 -0.52 -7.87 3.44
C MET A 244 -0.63 -6.34 3.31
N LYS A 245 -0.38 -5.66 4.43
CA LYS A 245 -0.61 -4.21 4.57
C LYS A 245 0.70 -3.53 4.92
N ALA A 246 1.09 -2.55 4.11
CA ALA A 246 2.17 -1.63 4.37
C ALA A 246 1.60 -0.32 4.90
N THR A 247 1.99 0.05 6.12
CA THR A 247 1.72 1.35 6.71
C THR A 247 2.92 2.24 6.47
N LEU A 248 2.73 3.33 5.73
CA LEU A 248 3.75 4.32 5.46
C LEU A 248 3.54 5.52 6.38
N LYS A 249 4.59 5.91 7.10
CA LYS A 249 4.62 7.04 8.02
C LYS A 249 5.71 8.01 7.55
N PHE A 250 5.29 9.12 6.96
CA PHE A 250 6.17 10.20 6.52
C PHE A 250 6.26 11.26 7.61
N GLU A 251 7.47 11.70 7.92
CA GLU A 251 7.72 12.93 8.66
C GLU A 251 8.09 14.02 7.66
N VAL A 252 7.31 15.10 7.65
CA VAL A 252 7.46 16.19 6.69
C VAL A 252 7.59 17.53 7.40
N SER A 253 8.47 18.39 6.93
CA SER A 253 8.72 19.71 7.51
C SER A 253 8.58 20.83 6.47
N GLU A 254 8.24 22.03 6.95
CA GLU A 254 8.16 23.23 6.10
C GLU A 254 9.58 23.73 5.79
N VAL A 255 9.90 23.89 4.50
CA VAL A 255 11.18 24.47 4.06
C VAL A 255 11.19 25.96 4.37
N GLY A 256 12.20 26.42 5.14
CA GLY A 256 12.30 27.81 5.56
C GLY A 256 11.33 28.21 6.69
N GLY A 257 10.61 27.25 7.27
CA GLY A 257 9.84 27.45 8.50
C GLY A 257 10.78 27.67 9.68
N ALA A 258 11.07 28.92 10.02
CA ALA A 258 11.93 29.31 11.13
C ALA A 258 11.33 28.93 12.49
N ALA A 259 11.40 27.65 12.86
CA ALA A 259 11.08 27.18 14.21
C ALA A 259 12.30 27.18 15.15
N ARG A 260 13.49 27.57 14.66
CA ARG A 260 14.71 27.59 15.48
C ARG A 260 15.16 28.96 15.99
N ASP A 261 14.60 30.06 15.50
CA ASP A 261 15.14 31.38 15.86
C ASP A 261 14.28 32.18 16.86
N PHE A 262 13.08 31.70 17.21
CA PHE A 262 12.15 32.45 18.05
C PHE A 262 12.48 32.45 19.56
N TYR A 263 13.53 31.76 20.00
CA TYR A 263 13.97 31.77 21.41
C TYR A 263 15.36 32.37 21.68
N GLY A 264 16.02 33.00 20.70
CA GLY A 264 17.39 33.52 20.89
C GLY A 264 17.72 34.91 20.34
N GLY A 265 16.85 35.51 19.51
CA GLY A 265 17.11 36.82 18.92
C GLY A 265 16.66 37.97 19.81
N MET A 266 17.42 38.29 20.88
CA MET A 266 17.45 39.67 21.37
C MET A 266 17.89 40.54 20.18
N PHE A 267 16.96 41.28 19.60
CA PHE A 267 17.25 42.34 18.65
C PHE A 267 18.18 43.34 19.32
N ASN A 268 19.48 43.21 19.08
CA ASN A 268 20.47 44.19 19.48
C ASN A 268 20.40 45.32 18.44
N PHE A 269 19.49 46.25 18.64
CA PHE A 269 19.48 47.53 17.92
C PHE A 269 20.71 48.32 18.39
N HIS A 270 21.79 48.31 17.61
CA HIS A 270 22.79 49.37 17.69
C HIS A 270 22.25 50.56 16.89
N PHE A 271 21.95 51.64 17.61
CA PHE A 271 21.83 52.98 17.07
C PHE A 271 23.22 53.56 16.78
#